data_AF-A0A399R8Z7-F1
#
_entry.id   AF-A0A399R8Z7-F1
#
_cell.length_a   1.000
_cell.length_b   1.000
_cell.length_c   1.000
_cell.angle_alpha   90.00
_cell.angle_beta   90.00
_cell.angle_gamma   90.00
#
_symmetry.space_group_name_H-M   'P 1'
#
loop_
_entity.id
_entity.type
_entity.pdbx_description
1 polymer ?
#
loop_
_entity_poly.entity_id
_entity_poly.type
_entity_poly.pdbx_seq_one_letter_code
_entity_poly.pdbx_strand_id
1 'polypeptide(L)'
;MYKIAFFLAGLVTTVVSTPQVLAHHARAEIMQLAWCSSAGNAAPDAGIFAMHCAACPALLAGITAMTLSLALPVHRLSRRLVRVRLS
;
A
#
# COMPACT_ATOMS: atom_id res chain seq x y z
N MET A 1 -15.02 -8.89 16.58
CA MET A 1 -14.91 -7.42 16.66
C MET A 1 -13.57 -6.92 16.12
N TYR A 2 -12.42 -7.40 16.59
CA TYR A 2 -11.09 -6.99 16.09
C TYR A 2 -10.90 -7.08 14.56
N LYS A 3 -11.46 -8.11 13.92
CA LYS A 3 -11.42 -8.33 12.47
C LYS A 3 -11.97 -7.12 11.68
N ILE A 4 -13.06 -6.53 12.16
CA ILE A 4 -13.72 -5.36 11.54
C ILE A 4 -12.90 -4.09 11.80
N ALA A 5 -12.33 -3.93 12.99
CA ALA A 5 -11.47 -2.78 13.31
C ALA A 5 -10.20 -2.75 12.44
N PHE A 6 -9.54 -3.90 12.23
CA PHE A 6 -8.39 -4.01 11.33
C PHE A 6 -8.77 -3.75 9.87
N PHE A 7 -9.92 -4.26 9.43
CA PHE A 7 -10.42 -4.00 8.09
C PHE A 7 -10.70 -2.51 7.86
N LEU A 8 -11.37 -1.84 8.81
CA LEU A 8 -11.65 -0.40 8.74
C LEU A 8 -10.39 0.44 8.79
N ALA A 9 -9.42 0.08 9.64
CA ALA A 9 -8.13 0.76 9.67
C ALA A 9 -7.41 0.66 8.32
N GLY A 10 -7.38 -0.53 7.71
CA GLY A 10 -6.82 -0.74 6.37
C GLY A 10 -7.59 -0.01 5.26
N LEU A 11 -8.92 0.09 5.39
CA LEU A 11 -9.77 0.84 4.45
C LEU A 11 -9.43 2.34 4.51
N VAL A 12 -9.36 2.92 5.70
CA VAL A 12 -9.06 4.35 5.89
C VAL A 12 -7.67 4.67 5.34
N THR A 13 -6.66 3.87 5.68
CA THR A 13 -5.29 4.10 5.17
C THR A 13 -5.23 3.97 3.65
N THR A 14 -5.95 3.01 3.07
CA THR A 14 -6.04 2.87 1.61
C THR A 14 -6.69 4.11 0.99
N VAL A 15 -7.90 4.48 1.42
CA VAL A 15 -8.65 5.62 0.87
C VAL A 15 -7.87 6.94 0.93
N VAL A 16 -7.12 7.19 2.01
CA VAL A 16 -6.32 8.41 2.16
C VAL A 16 -5.07 8.40 1.27
N SER A 17 -4.44 7.24 1.11
CA SER A 17 -3.19 7.12 0.32
C SER A 17 -3.44 7.02 -1.18
N THR A 18 -4.58 6.48 -1.63
CA THR A 18 -4.90 6.35 -3.07
C THR A 18 -4.80 7.66 -3.85
N PRO A 19 -5.43 8.78 -3.43
CA PRO A 19 -5.34 10.03 -4.20
C PRO A 19 -3.92 10.60 -4.21
N GLN A 20 -3.16 10.41 -3.13
CA GLN A 20 -1.76 10.85 -3.05
C GLN A 20 -0.88 10.07 -4.03
N VAL A 21 -1.05 8.75 -4.09
CA VAL A 21 -0.36 7.88 -5.05
C VAL A 21 -0.73 8.25 -6.48
N LEU A 22 -2.02 8.43 -6.79
CA LEU A 22 -2.48 8.83 -8.12
C LEU A 22 -1.90 10.18 -8.56
N ALA A 23 -1.90 11.18 -7.68
CA ALA A 23 -1.36 12.51 -7.98
C ALA A 23 0.16 12.45 -8.23
N HIS A 24 0.89 11.65 -7.44
CA HIS A 24 2.32 11.45 -7.64
C HIS A 24 2.64 10.73 -8.95
N HIS A 25 1.88 9.69 -9.31
CA HIS A 25 2.06 9.00 -10.60
C HIS A 25 1.70 9.88 -11.78
N ALA A 26 0.59 10.62 -11.72
CA ALA A 26 0.23 11.57 -12.78
C ALA A 26 1.32 12.62 -13.00
N ARG A 27 1.93 13.15 -11.93
CA ARG A 27 3.05 14.08 -12.04
C ARG A 27 4.30 13.43 -12.63
N ALA A 28 4.59 12.20 -12.24
CA ALA A 28 5.74 11.44 -12.76
C ALA A 28 5.58 11.16 -14.26
N GLU A 29 4.40 10.73 -14.70
CA GLU A 29 4.08 10.51 -16.11
C GLU A 29 4.22 11.78 -16.95
N ILE A 30 3.72 12.92 -16.44
CA ILE A 30 3.88 14.22 -17.13
C ILE A 30 5.35 14.61 -17.25
N MET A 31 6.15 14.43 -16.20
CA MET A 31 7.59 14.70 -16.26
C MET A 31 8.31 13.76 -17.22
N GLN A 32 7.91 12.49 -17.28
CA GLN A 32 8.44 11.51 -18.20
C GLN A 32 8.10 11.85 -19.65
N LEU A 33 6.86 12.26 -19.93
CA LEU A 33 6.42 12.75 -21.24
C LEU A 33 7.19 14.01 -21.67
N ALA A 34 7.39 14.96 -20.75
CA ALA A 34 8.19 16.16 -20.99
C ALA A 34 9.68 15.84 -21.24
N TRP A 35 10.21 14.79 -20.60
CA TRP A 35 11.57 14.33 -20.83
C TRP A 35 11.72 13.66 -22.19
N CYS A 36 10.80 12.75 -22.54
CA CYS A 36 10.78 12.09 -23.85
C CYS A 36 10.62 13.09 -25.00
N SER A 37 9.84 14.16 -24.81
CA SER A 37 9.64 15.19 -25.83
C SER A 37 10.84 16.14 -26.00
N SER A 38 11.72 16.25 -24.99
CA SER A 38 12.86 17.18 -25.00
C SER A 38 14.21 16.53 -25.27
N ALA A 39 14.44 15.30 -24.79
CA ALA A 39 15.76 14.68 -24.79
C ALA A 39 15.96 13.62 -25.89
N GLY A 40 14.90 13.13 -26.55
CA GLY A 40 14.97 12.09 -27.58
C GLY A 40 15.48 10.70 -27.13
N ASN A 41 15.93 10.59 -25.87
CA ASN A 41 16.41 9.36 -25.24
C ASN A 41 15.36 8.80 -24.27
N ALA A 42 15.44 7.49 -24.01
CA ALA A 42 14.60 6.82 -23.02
C ALA A 42 14.70 7.55 -21.66
N ALA A 43 13.55 7.97 -21.13
CA ALA A 43 13.48 8.54 -19.80
C ALA A 43 13.97 7.51 -18.76
N PRO A 44 14.59 7.94 -17.65
CA PRO A 44 15.00 7.03 -16.60
C PRO A 44 13.79 6.20 -16.14
N ASP A 45 13.91 4.87 -16.22
CA ASP A 45 12.87 3.91 -15.83
C ASP A 45 12.52 4.07 -14.35
N ALA A 46 11.53 4.91 -14.06
CA ALA A 46 10.85 4.94 -12.78
C ALA A 46 9.91 3.73 -12.76
N GLY A 47 10.42 2.58 -12.34
CA GLY A 47 9.63 1.34 -12.27
C GLY A 47 8.31 1.58 -11.54
N ILE A 48 7.24 0.94 -12.01
CA ILE A 48 5.83 1.13 -11.56
C ILE A 48 5.66 0.96 -10.03
N PHE A 49 6.63 0.31 -9.37
CA PHE A 49 6.69 0.11 -7.92
C PHE A 49 8.00 0.51 -7.26
N ALA A 50 8.89 1.26 -7.91
CA ALA A 50 9.96 1.85 -7.14
C ALA A 50 9.30 2.77 -6.08
N MET A 51 9.69 2.62 -4.82
CA MET A 51 9.08 3.31 -3.68
C MET A 51 9.48 4.78 -3.71
N HIS A 52 9.01 5.53 -4.70
CA HIS A 52 9.36 6.93 -4.93
C HIS A 52 8.59 7.87 -3.98
N CYS A 53 7.52 7.39 -3.33
CA CYS A 53 6.75 8.17 -2.37
C CYS A 53 6.32 7.34 -1.16
N ALA A 54 6.24 7.99 0.00
CA ALA A 54 5.83 7.36 1.26
C ALA A 54 4.36 6.88 1.25
N ALA A 55 3.55 7.36 0.30
CA ALA A 55 2.16 6.95 0.14
C ALA A 55 2.01 5.54 -0.49
N CYS A 56 2.95 5.10 -1.33
CA CYS A 56 2.95 3.75 -1.92
C CYS A 56 3.03 2.62 -0.87
N PRO A 57 3.99 2.62 0.09
CA PRO A 57 4.02 1.61 1.14
C PRO A 57 2.81 1.70 2.07
N ALA A 58 2.22 2.88 2.27
CA ALA A 58 0.99 3.04 3.06
C ALA A 58 -0.23 2.42 2.37
N LEU A 59 -0.37 2.59 1.05
CA LEU A 59 -1.42 1.97 0.24
C LEU A 59 -1.29 0.44 0.25
N LEU A 60 -0.08 -0.08 0.03
CA LEU A 60 0.23 -1.51 0.11
C LEU A 60 -0.05 -2.06 1.51
N ALA A 61 0.35 -1.34 2.57
CA ALA A 61 0.06 -1.72 3.95
C ALA A 61 -1.45 -1.74 4.25
N GLY A 62 -2.22 -0.79 3.71
CA GLY A 62 -3.68 -0.76 3.86
C GLY A 62 -4.37 -1.94 3.19
N ILE A 63 -4.04 -2.21 1.92
CA ILE A 63 -4.59 -3.34 1.15
C ILE A 63 -4.19 -4.68 1.78
N THR A 64 -2.93 -4.82 2.20
CA THR A 64 -2.46 -6.03 2.89
C THR A 64 -3.18 -6.21 4.24
N ALA A 65 -3.37 -5.15 5.03
CA ALA A 65 -4.14 -5.23 6.27
C ALA A 65 -5.59 -5.66 6.03
N MET A 66 -6.26 -5.12 5.00
CA MET A 66 -7.63 -5.52 4.64
C MET A 66 -7.70 -6.99 4.19
N THR A 67 -6.80 -7.42 3.31
CA THR A 67 -6.77 -8.80 2.79
C THR A 67 -6.41 -9.82 3.88
N LEU A 68 -5.41 -9.55 4.71
CA LEU A 68 -5.07 -10.37 5.88
C LEU A 68 -6.22 -10.41 6.89
N SER A 69 -6.92 -9.28 7.09
CA SER A 69 -8.07 -9.26 7.99
C SER A 69 -9.18 -10.18 7.50
N LEU A 70 -9.39 -10.36 6.19
CA LEU A 70 -10.37 -11.30 5.64
C LEU A 70 -9.86 -12.76 5.69
N ALA A 71 -8.62 -12.97 5.23
CA ALA A 71 -8.02 -14.28 5.01
C ALA A 71 -7.60 -15.01 6.29
N LEU A 72 -7.19 -14.29 7.33
CA LEU A 72 -6.80 -14.93 8.58
C LEU A 72 -8.02 -15.35 9.41
N PRO A 73 -8.16 -16.64 9.77
CA PRO A 73 -9.05 -17.04 10.83
C PRO A 73 -8.44 -16.55 12.15
N VAL A 74 -8.83 -15.34 12.57
CA VAL A 74 -8.36 -14.64 13.78
C VAL A 74 -8.39 -15.53 15.04
N HIS A 75 -9.28 -16.53 15.05
CA HIS A 75 -9.42 -17.53 16.10
C HIS A 75 -8.23 -18.51 16.23
N ARG A 76 -7.46 -18.76 15.16
CA ARG A 76 -6.23 -19.58 15.24
C ARG A 76 -5.04 -18.77 15.75
N LEU A 77 -4.95 -17.49 15.44
CA LEU A 77 -3.88 -16.61 15.91
C LEU A 77 -4.02 -16.30 17.41
N SER A 78 -5.25 -16.03 17.88
CA SER A 78 -5.52 -15.79 19.31
C SER A 78 -5.17 -17.00 20.18
N ARG A 79 -5.50 -18.22 19.73
CA ARG A 79 -5.13 -19.45 20.45
C ARG A 79 -3.61 -19.69 20.50
N ARG A 80 -2.85 -19.32 19.46
CA ARG A 80 -1.39 -19.42 19.48
C ARG A 80 -0.75 -18.36 20.40
N LEU A 81 -1.21 -17.11 20.36
CA LEU A 81 -0.67 -16.05 21.21
C LEU A 81 -1.00 -16.26 22.69
N VAL A 82 -2.20 -16.76 23.03
CA VAL A 82 -2.55 -17.12 24.40
C VAL A 82 -1.69 -18.28 24.92
N ARG A 83 -1.39 -19.27 24.06
CA ARG A 83 -0.55 -20.41 24.44
C ARG A 83 0.92 -20.00 24.67
N VAL A 84 1.45 -19.02 23.94
CA VAL A 84 2.80 -18.46 24.14
C VAL A 84 2.90 -17.61 25.42
N ARG A 85 1.79 -17.00 25.88
CA ARG A 85 1.77 -16.19 27.10
C ARG A 85 1.60 -16.99 28.41
N LEU A 86 1.29 -18.28 28.30
CA LEU A 86 1.01 -19.19 29.43
C LEU A 86 2.07 -20.30 29.60
N SER A 87 3.14 -20.28 28.80
CA SER A 87 4.38 -21.05 29.01
C SER A 87 5.49 -20.10 29.45
#